data_AF-X1CG64-F1
#
_entry.id   AF-X1CG64-F1
#
_cell.length_a   1.000
_cell.length_b   1.000
_cell.length_c   1.000
_cell.angle_alpha   90.00
_cell.angle_beta   90.00
_cell.angle_gamma   90.00
#
_symmetry.space_group_name_H-M   'P 1'
#
loop_
_entity.id
_entity.type
_entity.pdbx_description
1 polymer ?
#
loop_
_entity_poly.entity_id
_entity_poly.type
_entity_poly.pdbx_seq_one_letter_code
_entity_poly.pdbx_strand_id
1 'polypeptide(L)'
;VLNIPNNPTGAVINEVQLKTILKWAEEQDFYVLCDEVYHELELIKGVVPPYGRSLSKKAISVGSMSKAYGLSGLRLGWIVGPKEIVQKCWEGKDYTTISNTPLSDFLATLFLLLPNYS
;
A
#
# COMPACT_ATOMS: atom_id res chain seq x y z
N VAL A 1 1.56 -2.23 12.97
CA VAL A 1 1.95 -1.63 11.68
C VAL A 1 3.20 -2.35 11.20
N LEU A 2 3.26 -2.75 9.93
CA LEU A 2 4.41 -3.37 9.29
C LEU A 2 4.80 -2.51 8.08
N ASN A 3 6.10 -2.28 7.89
CA ASN A 3 6.62 -1.58 6.71
C ASN A 3 7.43 -2.61 5.91
N ILE A 4 6.98 -2.89 4.68
CA ILE A 4 7.42 -4.03 3.89
C ILE A 4 7.73 -3.55 2.46
N PRO A 5 9.01 -3.50 2.07
CA PRO A 5 10.24 -3.58 2.88
C PRO A 5 10.37 -2.46 3.91
N ASN A 6 11.06 -2.74 5.02
CA ASN A 6 11.24 -1.80 6.13
C ASN A 6 12.19 -0.64 5.79
N ASN A 7 11.75 0.60 5.96
CA ASN A 7 12.61 1.79 6.04
C ASN A 7 12.97 2.09 7.51
N PRO A 8 14.25 2.27 7.91
CA PRO A 8 15.48 2.43 7.12
C PRO A 8 16.31 1.16 6.91
N THR A 9 15.94 0.03 7.51
CA THR A 9 16.80 -1.15 7.56
C THR A 9 16.89 -1.92 6.23
N GLY A 10 15.95 -1.69 5.31
CA GLY A 10 15.79 -2.46 4.08
C GLY A 10 15.27 -3.89 4.30
N ALA A 11 14.94 -4.27 5.53
CA ALA A 11 14.55 -5.64 5.85
C ALA A 11 13.25 -6.03 5.14
N VAL A 12 13.26 -7.18 4.47
CA VAL A 12 12.07 -7.77 3.84
C VAL A 12 11.61 -8.95 4.68
N ILE A 13 10.34 -8.93 5.06
CA ILE A 13 9.66 -10.09 5.65
C ILE A 13 9.24 -11.04 4.54
N ASN A 14 9.48 -12.34 4.67
CA ASN A 14 9.01 -13.31 3.68
C ASN A 14 7.51 -13.64 3.88
N GLU A 15 6.91 -14.30 2.90
CA GLU A 15 5.48 -14.63 2.92
C GLU A 15 5.06 -15.47 4.12
N VAL A 16 5.90 -16.43 4.54
CA VAL A 16 5.61 -17.30 5.70
C VAL A 16 5.53 -16.49 6.98
N GLN A 17 6.48 -15.59 7.19
CA GLN A 17 6.51 -14.69 8.34
C GLN A 17 5.31 -13.73 8.32
N LEU A 18 4.98 -13.15 7.16
CA LEU A 18 3.81 -12.28 7.01
C LEU A 18 2.51 -13.02 7.34
N LYS A 19 2.31 -14.23 6.78
CA LYS A 19 1.14 -15.08 7.09
C LYS A 19 1.04 -15.41 8.56
N THR A 20 2.17 -15.63 9.23
CA THR A 20 2.19 -15.89 10.68
C THR A 20 1.64 -14.69 11.47
N ILE A 21 2.07 -13.47 11.13
CA ILE A 21 1.57 -12.25 11.79
C ILE A 21 0.08 -12.04 11.48
N LEU A 22 -0.34 -12.24 10.23
CA LEU A 22 -1.73 -12.07 9.83
C LEU A 22 -2.65 -13.10 10.48
N LYS A 23 -2.20 -14.34 10.64
CA LYS A 23 -2.93 -15.37 11.39
C LYS A 23 -3.16 -14.94 12.85
N TRP A 24 -2.13 -14.41 13.49
CA TRP A 24 -2.26 -13.89 14.86
C TRP A 24 -3.25 -12.72 14.93
N ALA A 25 -3.26 -11.85 13.92
CA ALA A 25 -4.23 -10.75 13.80
C ALA A 25 -5.68 -11.25 13.65
N GLU A 26 -5.88 -12.35 12.93
CA GLU A 26 -7.19 -13.01 12.84
C GLU A 26 -7.62 -13.64 14.17
N GLU A 27 -6.72 -14.33 14.87
CA GLU A 27 -7.00 -14.99 16.15
C GLU A 27 -7.31 -14.01 17.28
N GLN A 28 -6.65 -12.83 17.27
CA GLN A 28 -6.78 -11.82 18.32
C GLN A 28 -7.64 -10.61 17.90
N ASP A 29 -8.30 -10.71 16.74
CA ASP A 29 -9.25 -9.72 16.22
C ASP A 29 -8.70 -8.28 16.07
N PHE A 30 -7.45 -8.12 15.62
CA PHE A 30 -6.87 -6.81 15.34
C PHE A 30 -6.51 -6.61 13.87
N TYR A 31 -6.35 -5.36 13.44
CA TYR A 31 -5.91 -5.03 12.08
C TYR A 31 -4.40 -4.83 11.98
N VAL A 32 -3.82 -5.27 10.87
CA VAL A 32 -2.42 -5.03 10.51
C VAL A 32 -2.37 -4.05 9.35
N LEU A 33 -1.88 -2.83 9.62
CA LEU A 33 -1.52 -1.89 8.57
C LEU A 33 -0.18 -2.29 7.95
N CYS A 34 -0.20 -2.70 6.69
CA CYS A 34 0.94 -3.02 5.85
C CYS A 34 1.27 -1.80 4.98
N ASP A 35 2.36 -1.13 5.31
CA ASP A 35 2.97 -0.07 4.52
C ASP A 35 3.87 -0.69 3.44
N GLU A 36 3.33 -0.73 2.22
CA GLU A 36 3.84 -1.48 1.08
C GLU A 36 4.24 -0.51 -0.05
N VAL A 37 4.70 0.69 0.30
CA VAL A 37 5.05 1.77 -0.65
C VAL A 37 6.17 1.44 -1.64
N TYR A 38 6.95 0.39 -1.39
CA TYR A 38 7.97 -0.08 -2.32
C TYR A 38 7.57 -1.34 -3.08
N HIS A 39 6.37 -1.91 -2.87
CA HIS A 39 5.98 -3.22 -3.42
C HIS A 39 6.16 -3.31 -4.93
N GLU A 40 5.84 -2.23 -5.63
CA GLU A 40 5.93 -2.12 -7.09
C GLU A 40 7.35 -1.79 -7.61
N LEU A 41 8.37 -1.76 -6.74
CA LEU A 41 9.75 -1.49 -7.13
C LEU A 41 10.36 -2.74 -7.82
N GLU A 42 10.80 -2.59 -9.06
CA GLU A 42 11.35 -3.72 -9.86
C GLU A 42 12.52 -4.45 -9.19
N LEU A 43 13.39 -3.71 -8.50
CA LEU A 43 14.60 -4.23 -7.85
C LEU A 43 14.31 -5.29 -6.77
N ILE A 44 13.11 -5.32 -6.22
CA ILE A 44 12.69 -6.25 -5.16
C ILE A 44 11.59 -7.21 -5.60
N LYS A 45 11.27 -7.22 -6.91
CA LYS A 45 10.27 -8.11 -7.49
C LYS A 45 10.69 -9.57 -7.26
N GLY A 46 9.80 -10.35 -6.66
CA GLY A 46 10.05 -11.74 -6.27
C GLY A 46 10.74 -11.93 -4.90
N VAL A 47 11.15 -10.84 -4.24
CA VAL A 47 11.69 -10.88 -2.87
C VAL A 47 10.63 -10.47 -1.85
N VAL A 48 9.75 -9.54 -2.21
CA VAL A 48 8.61 -9.12 -1.37
C VAL A 48 7.45 -10.12 -1.42
N PRO A 49 6.73 -10.32 -0.31
CA PRO A 49 5.55 -11.18 -0.28
C PRO A 49 4.39 -10.55 -1.06
N PRO A 50 3.33 -11.31 -1.38
CA PRO A 50 2.09 -10.74 -1.87
C PRO A 50 1.55 -9.66 -0.91
N TYR A 51 0.83 -8.68 -1.45
CA TYR A 51 0.19 -7.64 -0.66
C TYR A 51 -0.54 -8.22 0.55
N GLY A 52 -0.33 -7.67 1.74
CA GLY A 52 -0.93 -8.18 2.98
C GLY A 52 -2.45 -8.34 2.88
N ARG A 53 -3.14 -7.39 2.24
CA ARG A 53 -4.59 -7.44 1.99
C ARG A 53 -5.05 -8.63 1.15
N SER A 54 -4.20 -9.14 0.25
CA SER A 54 -4.51 -10.34 -0.55
C SER A 54 -4.43 -11.62 0.28
N LEU A 55 -3.66 -11.60 1.37
CA LEU A 55 -3.45 -12.75 2.26
C LEU A 55 -4.44 -12.80 3.43
N SER A 56 -4.96 -11.66 3.90
CA SER A 56 -5.92 -11.62 5.01
C SER A 56 -6.88 -10.43 4.96
N LYS A 57 -8.11 -10.66 5.43
CA LYS A 57 -9.12 -9.61 5.64
C LYS A 57 -8.78 -8.68 6.80
N LYS A 58 -7.87 -9.07 7.69
CA LYS A 58 -7.34 -8.24 8.79
C LYS A 58 -6.15 -7.37 8.38
N ALA A 59 -5.63 -7.55 7.17
CA ALA A 59 -4.62 -6.63 6.64
C ALA A 59 -5.29 -5.40 5.98
N ILE A 60 -4.60 -4.26 6.09
CA ILE A 60 -4.86 -3.02 5.38
C ILE A 60 -3.58 -2.67 4.64
N SER A 61 -3.61 -2.64 3.32
CA SER A 61 -2.44 -2.35 2.50
C SER A 61 -2.43 -0.89 2.07
N VAL A 62 -1.29 -0.21 2.18
CA VAL A 62 -1.10 1.14 1.64
C VAL A 62 0.06 1.17 0.66
N GLY A 63 -0.10 1.97 -0.39
CA GLY A 63 0.92 2.14 -1.43
C GLY A 63 1.03 3.59 -1.88
N SER A 64 2.08 3.90 -2.65
CA SER A 64 2.32 5.26 -3.16
C SER A 64 3.03 5.29 -4.50
N MET A 65 2.73 6.33 -5.29
CA MET A 65 3.47 6.67 -6.51
C MET A 65 4.90 7.15 -6.23
N SER A 66 5.24 7.45 -4.97
CA SER A 66 6.48 8.18 -4.64
C SER A 66 7.76 7.37 -4.83
N LYS A 67 7.75 6.08 -4.46
CA LYS A 67 8.97 5.27 -4.35
C LYS A 67 9.11 4.31 -5.51
N ALA A 68 8.12 3.45 -5.71
CA ALA A 68 8.16 2.48 -6.80
C ALA A 68 8.17 3.14 -8.19
N TYR A 69 7.47 4.27 -8.35
CA TYR A 69 7.31 4.92 -9.65
C TYR A 69 8.11 6.21 -9.81
N GLY A 70 8.88 6.63 -8.80
CA GLY A 70 9.66 7.89 -8.85
C GLY A 70 8.83 9.17 -8.92
N LEU A 71 7.50 9.09 -8.80
CA LEU A 71 6.55 10.18 -9.00
C LEU A 71 6.16 10.87 -7.68
N SER A 72 7.15 11.15 -6.83
CA SER A 72 6.92 11.71 -5.49
C SER A 72 6.26 13.09 -5.50
N GLY A 73 6.42 13.87 -6.57
CA GLY A 73 5.79 15.18 -6.75
C GLY A 73 4.28 15.13 -6.98
N LEU A 74 3.72 14.00 -7.42
CA LEU A 74 2.28 13.87 -7.62
C LEU A 74 1.49 13.84 -6.30
N ARG A 75 2.18 13.48 -5.19
CA ARG A 75 1.59 13.29 -3.85
C ARG A 75 0.43 12.30 -3.82
N LEU A 76 0.54 11.23 -4.62
CA LEU A 76 -0.49 10.20 -4.74
C LEU A 76 -0.13 8.89 -4.04
N GLY A 77 -1.16 8.26 -3.51
CA GLY A 77 -1.13 6.94 -2.90
C GLY A 77 -2.53 6.40 -2.71
N TRP A 78 -2.61 5.17 -2.22
CA TRP A 78 -3.87 4.45 -2.06
C TRP A 78 -3.86 3.61 -0.78
N ILE A 79 -5.07 3.25 -0.36
CA ILE A 79 -5.33 2.35 0.76
C ILE A 79 -6.32 1.27 0.29
N VAL A 80 -6.05 0.01 0.64
CA VAL A 80 -6.93 -1.12 0.38
C VAL A 80 -7.20 -1.82 1.70
N GLY A 81 -8.47 -1.85 2.11
CA GLY A 81 -8.86 -2.38 3.41
C GLY A 81 -10.35 -2.68 3.49
N PRO A 82 -10.87 -2.96 4.71
CA PRO A 82 -12.30 -3.10 4.94
C PRO A 82 -13.05 -1.81 4.55
N LYS A 83 -14.24 -1.96 3.97
CA LYS A 83 -15.06 -0.84 3.49
C LYS A 83 -15.24 0.24 4.55
N GLU A 84 -15.54 -0.15 5.78
CA GLU A 84 -15.74 0.78 6.90
C GLU A 84 -14.50 1.62 7.22
N ILE A 85 -13.31 1.02 7.14
CA ILE A 85 -12.05 1.74 7.38
C ILE A 85 -11.75 2.68 6.22
N VAL A 86 -11.87 2.19 4.98
CA VAL A 86 -11.65 3.01 3.78
C VAL A 86 -12.60 4.20 3.76
N GLN A 87 -13.86 4.00 4.15
CA GLN A 87 -14.85 5.07 4.22
C GLN A 87 -14.52 6.12 5.29
N LYS A 88 -14.07 5.71 6.48
CA LYS A 88 -13.56 6.67 7.49
C LYS A 88 -12.34 7.46 7.00
N CYS A 89 -11.43 6.81 6.28
CA CYS A 89 -10.29 7.49 5.66
C CYS A 89 -10.74 8.49 4.58
N TRP A 90 -11.75 8.12 3.79
CA TRP A 90 -12.36 9.01 2.81
C TRP A 90 -12.98 10.23 3.48
N GLU A 91 -13.82 10.04 4.50
CA GLU A 91 -14.42 11.15 5.26
C GLU A 91 -13.33 12.08 5.82
N GLY A 92 -12.29 11.52 6.44
CA GLY A 92 -11.15 12.29 6.93
C GLY A 92 -10.42 13.07 5.82
N LYS A 93 -10.29 12.48 4.62
CA LYS A 93 -9.73 13.16 3.45
C LYS A 93 -10.62 14.33 3.02
N ASP A 94 -11.93 14.10 2.92
CA ASP A 94 -12.91 15.12 2.53
C ASP A 94 -12.84 16.34 3.46
N TYR A 95 -12.74 16.11 4.77
CA TYR A 95 -12.66 17.18 5.77
C TYR A 95 -11.32 17.95 5.77
N THR A 96 -10.22 17.32 5.35
CA THR A 96 -8.88 17.91 5.47
C THR A 96 -8.34 18.49 4.18
N THR A 97 -8.55 17.78 3.06
CA THR A 97 -7.92 18.08 1.78
C THR A 97 -8.90 18.01 0.61
N ILE A 98 -10.12 17.52 0.85
CA ILE A 98 -11.20 17.37 -0.14
C ILE A 98 -10.84 16.36 -1.23
N SER A 99 -9.88 16.69 -2.08
CA SER A 99 -9.49 15.85 -3.20
C SER A 99 -8.01 15.96 -3.51
N ASN A 100 -7.52 15.04 -4.33
CA ASN A 100 -6.25 15.25 -5.00
C ASN A 100 -6.41 16.29 -6.12
N THR A 101 -5.29 16.81 -6.62
CA THR A 101 -5.28 17.61 -7.84
C THR A 101 -5.67 16.73 -9.03
N PRO A 102 -6.68 17.11 -9.85
CA PRO A 102 -7.09 16.36 -11.03
C PRO A 102 -5.95 16.11 -12.03
N LEU A 103 -5.01 17.06 -12.15
CA LEU A 103 -3.82 16.90 -12.99
C LEU A 103 -2.89 15.78 -12.48
N SER A 104 -2.71 15.65 -11.16
CA SER A 104 -1.90 14.57 -10.58
C SER A 104 -2.56 13.23 -10.83
N ASP A 105 -3.88 13.14 -10.62
CA ASP A 105 -4.64 11.91 -10.87
C ASP A 105 -4.55 11.52 -12.35
N PHE A 106 -4.73 12.48 -13.28
CA PHE A 106 -4.59 12.24 -14.72
C PHE A 106 -3.19 11.72 -15.09
N LEU A 107 -2.13 12.36 -14.60
CA LEU A 107 -0.75 11.94 -14.88
C LEU A 107 -0.45 10.55 -14.31
N ALA A 108 -0.96 10.23 -13.12
CA ALA A 108 -0.82 8.91 -12.54
C ALA A 108 -1.57 7.83 -13.34
N THR A 109 -2.81 8.11 -13.75
CA THR A 109 -3.56 7.19 -14.61
C THR A 109 -2.86 6.96 -15.94
N LEU A 110 -2.39 8.03 -16.60
CA LEU A 110 -1.64 7.92 -17.84
C LEU A 110 -0.41 7.04 -17.65
N PHE A 111 0.37 7.27 -16.59
CA PHE A 111 1.57 6.50 -16.29
C PHE A 111 1.28 5.01 -16.11
N LEU A 112 0.26 4.65 -15.32
CA LEU A 112 -0.12 3.26 -15.05
C LEU A 112 -0.67 2.52 -16.29
N LEU A 113 -1.17 3.25 -17.29
CA LEU A 113 -1.67 2.68 -18.54
C LEU A 113 -0.59 2.57 -19.64
N LEU A 114 0.62 3.09 -19.42
CA LEU A 114 1.70 2.95 -20.39
C LEU A 114 2.22 1.51 -20.43
N PRO A 115 2.53 0.96 -21.62
CA PRO A 115 2.86 -0.46 -21.83
C PRO A 115 4.15 -0.94 -21.14
N ASN A 116 4.94 -0.03 -20.56
CA ASN A 116 6.14 -0.38 -19.81
C ASN A 116 5.86 -0.71 -18.32
N TYR A 117 4.62 -0.49 -17.84
CA TYR A 117 4.23 -0.67 -16.43
C TYR A 117 2.97 -1.52 -16.22
N SER A 118 2.45 -2.16 -17.29
CA SER A 118 1.30 -3.07 -17.27
C SER A 118 1.70 -4.54 -17.34
#